data_AF-A0A261Q5N3-F1
#
_entry.id   AF-A0A261Q5N3-F1
#
_cell.length_a   1.000
_cell.length_b   1.000
_cell.length_c   1.000
_cell.angle_alpha   90.00
_cell.angle_beta   90.00
_cell.angle_gamma   90.00
#
_symmetry.space_group_name_H-M   'P 1'
#
loop_
_entity.id
_entity.type
_entity.pdbx_description
1 polymer ?
#
loop_
_entity_poly.entity_id
_entity_poly.type
_entity_poly.pdbx_seq_one_letter_code
_entity_poly.pdbx_strand_id
1 'polypeptide(L)'
;MYQTKLFLGFAVILGLGAASAQKPKPVKKQLPIQLNAQQKLEYTTDALGNRILDFSYCGYRAGEAAIPNVPIQIRVPVTKGDATARIQAAIDYVSKLPLTTEGFRGAILLEKGLYEVRGTLKIKASGVVLRGSGIHATTLRGTGVSRDDLVTITGKTISGSRKPYR
;
A
#
# COMPACT_ATOMS: atom_id res chain seq x y z
N MET A 1 17.47 -78.83 -52.38
CA MET A 1 17.10 -79.79 -51.32
C MET A 1 18.36 -80.06 -50.50
N TYR A 2 18.29 -79.94 -49.16
CA TYR A 2 19.36 -79.98 -48.13
C TYR A 2 20.21 -78.70 -47.98
N GLN A 3 19.96 -77.80 -47.00
CA GLN A 3 20.19 -77.82 -45.52
C GLN A 3 21.68 -77.78 -45.11
N THR A 4 22.13 -76.63 -44.60
CA THR A 4 23.18 -76.57 -43.58
C THR A 4 22.96 -75.36 -42.67
N LYS A 5 22.57 -75.61 -41.42
CA LYS A 5 22.45 -74.60 -40.35
C LYS A 5 23.85 -74.29 -39.79
N LEU A 6 24.22 -73.02 -39.70
CA LEU A 6 25.41 -72.57 -38.99
C LEU A 6 24.97 -71.74 -37.77
N PHE A 7 25.20 -72.29 -36.58
CA PHE A 7 24.95 -71.62 -35.30
C PHE A 7 25.96 -70.48 -35.11
N LEU A 8 25.48 -69.26 -34.86
CA LEU A 8 26.30 -68.13 -34.42
C LEU A 8 26.05 -67.90 -32.92
N GLY A 9 27.10 -68.06 -32.12
CA GLY A 9 27.09 -67.86 -30.67
C GLY A 9 26.88 -66.40 -30.29
N PHE A 10 26.08 -66.19 -29.25
CA PHE A 10 25.75 -64.88 -28.69
C PHE A 10 26.83 -64.48 -27.67
N ALA A 11 27.64 -63.47 -27.97
CA ALA A 11 28.59 -62.88 -27.02
C ALA A 11 27.90 -61.73 -26.26
N VAL A 12 27.68 -61.91 -24.95
CA VAL A 12 27.17 -60.87 -24.05
C VAL A 12 28.35 -59.97 -23.65
N ILE A 13 28.33 -58.72 -24.09
CA ILE A 13 29.24 -57.66 -23.62
C ILE A 13 28.51 -56.87 -22.52
N LEU A 14 28.94 -57.06 -21.27
CA LEU A 14 28.56 -56.21 -20.13
C LEU A 14 29.23 -54.84 -20.28
N GLY A 15 28.48 -53.84 -20.74
CA GLY A 15 28.91 -52.44 -20.73
C GLY A 15 28.70 -51.83 -19.33
N LEU A 16 29.78 -51.47 -18.65
CA LEU A 16 29.73 -50.56 -17.49
C LEU A 16 29.27 -49.17 -17.97
N GLY A 17 28.01 -48.83 -17.70
CA GLY A 17 27.50 -47.48 -17.87
C GLY A 17 28.01 -46.57 -16.75
N ALA A 18 28.92 -45.64 -17.06
CA ALA A 18 29.28 -44.55 -16.18
C ALA A 18 28.07 -43.60 -16.01
N ALA A 19 27.47 -43.58 -14.82
CA ALA A 19 26.44 -42.61 -14.48
C ALA A 19 27.08 -41.22 -14.36
N SER A 20 26.88 -40.36 -15.36
CA SER A 20 27.28 -38.96 -15.29
C SER A 20 26.33 -38.21 -14.34
N ALA A 21 26.82 -37.82 -13.17
CA ALA A 21 26.08 -36.97 -12.23
C ALA A 21 25.87 -35.58 -12.86
N GLN A 22 24.64 -35.29 -13.29
CA GLN A 22 24.29 -33.95 -13.76
C GLN A 22 24.41 -32.95 -12.59
N LYS A 23 25.32 -31.97 -12.74
CA LYS A 23 25.36 -30.82 -11.84
C LYS A 23 23.97 -30.16 -11.82
N PRO A 24 23.38 -29.87 -10.65
CA PRO A 24 22.07 -29.26 -10.58
C PRO A 24 22.08 -27.96 -11.39
N LYS A 25 21.15 -27.85 -12.34
CA LYS A 25 21.00 -26.68 -13.19
C LYS A 25 20.83 -25.45 -12.27
N PRO A 26 21.62 -24.38 -12.45
CA PRO A 26 21.45 -23.19 -11.64
C PRO A 26 20.01 -22.69 -11.83
N VAL A 27 19.27 -22.58 -10.73
CA VAL A 27 17.91 -22.04 -10.73
C VAL A 27 18.01 -20.63 -11.30
N LYS A 28 17.39 -20.40 -12.47
CA LYS A 28 17.36 -19.06 -13.07
C LYS A 28 16.71 -18.12 -12.06
N LYS A 29 17.44 -17.07 -11.66
CA LYS A 29 16.91 -16.01 -10.80
C LYS A 29 15.75 -15.36 -11.53
N GLN A 30 14.52 -15.61 -11.07
CA GLN A 30 13.33 -14.98 -11.64
C GLN A 30 13.37 -13.48 -11.34
N LEU A 31 13.03 -12.64 -12.32
CA LEU A 31 12.91 -11.21 -12.11
C LEU A 31 11.67 -10.92 -11.23
N PRO A 32 11.76 -9.95 -10.31
CA PRO A 32 10.64 -9.56 -9.43
C PRO A 32 9.35 -9.18 -10.16
N ILE A 33 9.46 -8.57 -11.35
CA ILE A 33 8.34 -8.15 -12.21
C ILE A 33 8.66 -8.51 -13.65
N GLN A 34 7.70 -9.12 -14.36
CA GLN A 34 7.82 -9.50 -15.76
C GLN A 34 6.48 -9.30 -16.49
N LEU A 35 6.50 -9.20 -17.82
CA LEU A 35 5.28 -9.30 -18.63
C LEU A 35 5.04 -10.77 -18.97
N ASN A 36 3.82 -11.25 -18.74
CA ASN A 36 3.41 -12.59 -19.17
C ASN A 36 3.06 -12.60 -20.68
N ALA A 37 2.74 -13.79 -21.20
CA ALA A 37 2.37 -13.98 -22.61
C ALA A 37 1.16 -13.12 -23.05
N GLN A 38 0.33 -12.67 -22.11
CA GLN A 38 -0.83 -11.83 -22.32
C GLN A 38 -0.52 -10.33 -22.11
N GLN A 39 0.75 -9.93 -22.06
CA GLN A 39 1.19 -8.55 -21.79
C GLN A 39 0.68 -7.96 -20.45
N LYS A 40 0.44 -8.81 -19.45
CA LYS A 40 0.10 -8.37 -18.09
C LYS A 40 1.33 -8.46 -17.18
N LEU A 41 1.42 -7.56 -16.21
CA LEU A 41 2.46 -7.60 -15.17
C LEU A 41 2.25 -8.83 -14.28
N GLU A 42 3.27 -9.67 -14.20
CA GLU A 42 3.39 -10.82 -13.32
C GLU A 42 4.44 -10.51 -12.24
N TYR A 43 4.04 -10.65 -10.98
CA TYR A 43 4.86 -10.36 -9.81
C TYR A 43 5.34 -11.67 -9.21
N THR A 44 6.66 -11.84 -9.10
CA THR A 44 7.23 -13.02 -8.46
C THR A 44 7.41 -12.78 -6.97
N THR A 45 7.14 -13.81 -6.16
CA THR A 45 7.41 -13.78 -4.73
C THR A 45 8.81 -14.32 -4.46
N ASP A 46 9.52 -13.76 -3.48
CA ASP A 46 10.76 -14.36 -2.97
C ASP A 46 10.46 -15.62 -2.13
N ALA A 47 11.51 -16.25 -1.59
CA ALA A 47 11.40 -17.46 -0.77
C ALA A 47 10.62 -17.26 0.55
N LEU A 48 10.43 -16.01 0.99
CA LEU A 48 9.66 -15.65 2.18
C LEU A 48 8.23 -15.20 1.82
N GLY A 49 7.87 -15.22 0.54
CA GLY A 49 6.56 -14.78 0.05
C GLY A 49 6.46 -13.27 -0.19
N ASN A 50 7.55 -12.51 -0.09
CA ASN A 50 7.52 -11.07 -0.34
C ASN A 50 7.43 -10.79 -1.84
N ARG A 51 6.66 -9.76 -2.23
CA ARG A 51 6.57 -9.27 -3.61
C ARG A 51 6.69 -7.76 -3.65
N ILE A 52 7.02 -7.22 -4.83
CA ILE A 52 6.91 -5.78 -5.06
C ILE A 52 5.44 -5.35 -4.93
N LEU A 53 5.22 -4.29 -4.16
CA LEU A 53 3.88 -3.73 -3.95
C LEU A 53 3.37 -3.06 -5.22
N ASP A 54 2.08 -3.24 -5.49
CA ASP A 54 1.38 -2.52 -6.55
C ASP A 54 0.82 -1.21 -5.97
N PHE A 55 1.38 -0.08 -6.42
CA PHE A 55 0.94 1.26 -6.02
C PHE A 55 0.04 1.94 -7.06
N SER A 56 -0.40 1.23 -8.10
CA SER A 56 -1.24 1.80 -9.17
C SER A 56 -2.57 2.36 -8.67
N TYR A 57 -3.10 1.83 -7.56
CA TYR A 57 -4.34 2.28 -6.92
C TYR A 57 -4.12 3.24 -5.74
N CYS A 58 -2.91 3.76 -5.55
CA CYS A 58 -2.66 4.72 -4.47
C CYS A 58 -3.26 6.10 -4.77
N GLY A 59 -3.49 6.85 -3.69
CA GLY A 59 -4.04 8.20 -3.76
C GLY A 59 -5.57 8.27 -3.66
N TYR A 60 -6.10 9.48 -3.77
CA TYR A 60 -7.53 9.72 -3.65
C TYR A 60 -8.27 9.06 -4.82
N ARG A 61 -9.20 8.15 -4.52
CA ARG A 61 -9.98 7.39 -5.50
C ARG A 61 -9.11 6.80 -6.62
N ALA A 62 -7.98 6.16 -6.26
CA ALA A 62 -7.03 5.56 -7.18
C ALA A 62 -6.46 6.53 -8.26
N GLY A 63 -6.50 7.83 -8.00
CA GLY A 63 -6.10 8.84 -8.98
C GLY A 63 -7.13 9.10 -10.09
N GLU A 64 -8.28 8.41 -10.09
CA GLU A 64 -9.34 8.55 -11.10
C GLU A 64 -10.19 9.81 -10.90
N ALA A 65 -10.09 10.45 -9.73
CA ALA A 65 -10.82 11.66 -9.41
C ALA A 65 -9.91 12.73 -8.81
N ALA A 66 -10.18 13.98 -9.18
CA ALA A 66 -9.54 15.13 -8.55
C ALA A 66 -9.87 15.20 -7.05
N ILE A 67 -8.92 15.65 -6.25
CA ILE A 67 -9.14 15.93 -4.83
C ILE A 67 -10.18 17.06 -4.72
N PRO A 68 -11.30 16.86 -4.01
CA PRO A 68 -12.37 17.84 -3.96
C PRO A 68 -11.92 19.12 -3.24
N ASN A 69 -12.28 20.27 -3.82
CA ASN A 69 -12.06 21.56 -3.18
C ASN A 69 -13.16 21.86 -2.15
N VAL A 70 -13.12 21.18 -1.01
CA VAL A 70 -14.05 21.39 0.10
C VAL A 70 -13.91 22.80 0.70
N PRO A 71 -15.02 23.53 0.95
CA PRO A 71 -15.00 24.87 1.54
C PRO A 71 -14.30 24.90 2.90
N ILE A 72 -13.50 25.95 3.11
CA ILE A 72 -12.80 26.19 4.38
C ILE A 72 -13.81 26.75 5.40
N GLN A 73 -13.99 26.06 6.50
CA GLN A 73 -14.85 26.49 7.60
C GLN A 73 -14.06 27.19 8.71
N ILE A 74 -12.78 26.84 8.85
CA ILE A 74 -11.89 27.42 9.85
C ILE A 74 -10.43 27.39 9.38
N ARG A 75 -9.69 28.45 9.69
CA ARG A 75 -8.23 28.53 9.53
C ARG A 75 -7.57 28.41 10.89
N VAL A 76 -6.53 27.62 10.98
CA VAL A 76 -5.72 27.47 12.19
C VAL A 76 -4.36 28.10 11.91
N PRO A 77 -4.05 29.26 12.52
CA PRO A 77 -2.75 29.88 12.36
C PRO A 77 -1.66 29.11 13.11
N VAL A 78 -0.43 29.24 12.64
CA VAL A 78 0.73 28.72 13.35
C VAL A 78 0.98 29.57 14.60
N THR A 79 1.24 28.91 15.72
CA THR A 79 1.58 29.57 16.99
C THR A 79 2.62 28.71 17.68
N LYS A 80 3.55 29.36 18.41
CA LYS A 80 4.60 28.67 19.17
C LYS A 80 3.98 27.74 20.21
N GLY A 81 4.61 26.57 20.40
CA GLY A 81 4.22 25.57 21.38
C GLY A 81 3.25 24.53 20.83
N ASP A 82 2.73 23.72 21.75
CA ASP A 82 1.88 22.57 21.41
C ASP A 82 0.56 23.01 20.75
N ALA A 83 0.35 22.54 19.53
CA ALA A 83 -0.82 22.81 18.70
C ALA A 83 -1.94 21.77 18.89
N THR A 84 -1.73 20.71 19.67
CA THR A 84 -2.68 19.58 19.82
C THR A 84 -4.09 20.07 20.14
N ALA A 85 -4.26 20.84 21.22
CA ALA A 85 -5.57 21.31 21.65
C ALA A 85 -6.24 22.25 20.62
N ARG A 86 -5.44 23.10 19.97
CA ARG A 86 -5.94 24.10 19.00
C ARG A 86 -6.47 23.42 17.74
N ILE A 87 -5.71 22.47 17.19
CA ILE A 87 -6.12 21.72 16.00
C ILE A 87 -7.29 20.80 16.36
N GLN A 88 -7.29 20.16 17.53
CA GLN A 88 -8.42 19.33 17.97
C GLN A 88 -9.70 20.15 18.12
N ALA A 89 -9.64 21.35 18.69
CA ALA A 89 -10.80 22.23 18.79
C ALA A 89 -11.38 22.60 17.41
N ALA A 90 -10.53 22.84 16.40
CA ALA A 90 -10.97 23.06 15.02
C ALA A 90 -11.64 21.81 14.42
N ILE A 91 -11.11 20.61 14.68
CA ILE A 91 -11.72 19.34 14.29
C ILE A 91 -13.09 19.17 14.95
N ASP A 92 -13.18 19.40 16.25
CA ASP A 92 -14.42 19.25 17.02
C ASP A 92 -15.49 20.24 16.59
N TYR A 93 -15.10 21.47 16.23
CA TYR A 93 -15.99 22.48 15.66
C TYR A 93 -16.57 22.01 14.31
N VAL A 94 -15.71 21.66 13.35
CA VAL A 94 -16.15 21.23 12.01
C VAL A 94 -16.95 19.93 12.07
N SER A 95 -16.65 19.05 13.03
CA SER A 95 -17.41 17.81 13.26
C SER A 95 -18.88 18.05 13.64
N LYS A 96 -19.22 19.24 14.18
CA LYS A 96 -20.60 19.61 14.56
C LYS A 96 -21.38 20.25 13.42
N LEU A 97 -20.73 20.69 12.35
CA LEU A 97 -21.40 21.31 11.20
C LEU A 97 -22.25 20.28 10.45
N PRO A 98 -23.37 20.69 9.82
CA PRO A 98 -24.20 19.79 9.04
C PRO A 98 -23.42 19.18 7.88
N LEU A 99 -23.79 17.95 7.50
CA LEU A 99 -23.25 17.30 6.32
C LEU A 99 -23.90 17.88 5.07
N THR A 100 -23.11 18.29 4.08
CA THR A 100 -23.60 18.74 2.77
C THR A 100 -24.05 17.56 1.91
N THR A 101 -24.71 17.86 0.81
CA THR A 101 -25.13 16.89 -0.23
C THR A 101 -23.97 16.11 -0.82
N GLU A 102 -22.77 16.69 -0.84
CA GLU A 102 -21.53 16.07 -1.32
C GLU A 102 -20.82 15.23 -0.24
N GLY A 103 -21.38 15.14 0.96
CA GLY A 103 -20.83 14.34 2.05
C GLY A 103 -19.72 15.02 2.86
N PHE A 104 -19.63 16.35 2.82
CA PHE A 104 -18.64 17.11 3.59
C PHE A 104 -19.29 17.97 4.67
N ARG A 105 -18.60 18.14 5.79
CA ARG A 105 -18.92 19.16 6.81
C ARG A 105 -18.09 20.41 6.60
N GLY A 106 -16.88 20.23 6.06
CA GLY A 106 -15.98 21.32 5.73
C GLY A 106 -14.51 20.98 5.88
N ALA A 107 -13.67 21.94 5.48
CA ALA A 107 -12.23 21.86 5.62
C ALA A 107 -11.70 22.75 6.74
N ILE A 108 -10.73 22.22 7.47
CA ILE A 108 -9.87 22.90 8.43
C ILE A 108 -8.58 23.18 7.68
N LEU A 109 -8.29 24.45 7.42
CA LEU A 109 -7.04 24.85 6.79
C LEU A 109 -5.99 25.17 7.85
N LEU A 110 -4.93 24.37 7.91
CA LEU A 110 -3.72 24.72 8.62
C LEU A 110 -2.93 25.72 7.78
N GLU A 111 -2.67 26.90 8.32
CA GLU A 111 -1.85 27.91 7.65
C GLU A 111 -0.40 27.42 7.49
N LYS A 112 0.37 28.11 6.65
CA LYS A 112 1.80 27.81 6.44
C LYS A 112 2.53 27.84 7.78
N GLY A 113 3.28 26.79 8.07
CA GLY A 113 4.09 26.71 9.28
C GLY A 113 4.28 25.30 9.80
N LEU A 114 4.92 25.25 10.95
CA LEU A 114 5.29 24.05 11.68
C LEU A 114 4.45 23.95 12.95
N TYR A 115 3.68 22.88 13.05
CA TYR A 115 2.80 22.60 14.20
C TYR A 115 3.42 21.47 15.00
N GLU A 116 3.86 21.78 16.20
CA GLU A 116 4.26 20.77 17.18
C GLU A 116 3.00 20.15 17.77
N VAL A 117 2.87 18.83 17.70
CA VAL A 117 1.71 18.10 18.20
C VAL A 117 2.23 17.06 19.18
N ARG A 118 1.95 17.26 20.47
CA ARG A 118 2.38 16.33 21.53
C ARG A 118 1.43 15.14 21.70
N GLY A 119 0.16 15.31 21.35
CA GLY A 119 -0.84 14.24 21.45
C GLY A 119 -1.25 13.67 20.09
N THR A 120 -2.48 13.15 20.05
CA THR A 120 -3.10 12.61 18.85
C THR A 120 -4.24 13.52 18.39
N LEU A 121 -4.28 13.83 17.10
CA LEU A 121 -5.41 14.49 16.46
C LEU A 121 -6.44 13.45 16.04
N LYS A 122 -7.67 13.55 16.54
CA LYS A 122 -8.72 12.53 16.34
C LYS A 122 -9.83 13.08 15.46
N ILE A 123 -10.00 12.49 14.27
CA ILE A 123 -11.11 12.78 13.35
C ILE A 123 -12.06 11.58 13.39
N LYS A 124 -13.18 11.72 14.11
CA LYS A 124 -14.16 10.64 14.34
C LYS A 124 -15.43 10.77 13.49
N ALA A 125 -15.69 11.97 12.97
CA ALA A 125 -16.87 12.28 12.18
C ALA A 125 -16.56 12.23 10.68
N SER A 126 -17.47 11.67 9.89
CA SER A 126 -17.41 11.71 8.43
C SER A 126 -17.53 13.15 7.91
N GLY A 127 -16.94 13.41 6.74
CA GLY A 127 -17.04 14.69 6.05
C GLY A 127 -16.09 15.79 6.55
N VAL A 128 -15.23 15.51 7.52
CA VAL A 128 -14.23 16.48 8.00
C VAL A 128 -12.95 16.36 7.17
N VAL A 129 -12.45 17.48 6.66
CA VAL A 129 -11.19 17.54 5.91
C VAL A 129 -10.14 18.33 6.69
N LEU A 130 -8.99 17.73 6.97
CA LEU A 130 -7.82 18.44 7.47
C LEU A 130 -6.88 18.75 6.29
N ARG A 131 -6.66 20.03 5.99
CA ARG A 131 -5.93 20.51 4.81
C ARG A 131 -4.73 21.37 5.22
N GLY A 132 -3.56 21.11 4.64
CA GLY A 132 -2.40 22.01 4.73
C GLY A 132 -2.38 23.08 3.66
N SER A 133 -1.51 24.09 3.79
CA SER A 133 -1.39 25.24 2.87
C SER A 133 -0.49 24.99 1.65
N GLY A 134 -0.29 23.73 1.27
CA GLY A 134 0.52 23.33 0.12
C GLY A 134 1.72 22.45 0.47
N ILE A 135 2.40 21.95 -0.57
CA ILE A 135 3.59 21.11 -0.45
C ILE A 135 4.70 21.92 0.23
N HIS A 136 5.35 21.33 1.24
CA HIS A 136 6.40 21.98 2.06
C HIS A 136 5.96 23.27 2.80
N ALA A 137 4.67 23.62 2.77
CA ALA A 137 4.16 24.82 3.44
C ALA A 137 3.67 24.52 4.85
N THR A 138 3.11 23.33 5.08
CA THR A 138 2.59 22.92 6.40
C THR A 138 3.25 21.62 6.83
N THR A 139 3.82 21.62 8.03
CA THR A 139 4.41 20.44 8.66
C THR A 139 3.75 20.17 10.00
N LEU A 140 3.16 18.97 10.15
CA LEU A 140 2.79 18.44 11.46
C LEU A 140 3.98 17.65 12.01
N ARG A 141 4.52 18.08 13.15
CA ARG A 141 5.61 17.37 13.82
C ARG A 141 5.10 16.78 15.12
N GLY A 142 5.08 15.45 15.18
CA GLY A 142 4.88 14.73 16.43
C GLY A 142 6.03 15.01 17.40
N THR A 143 5.72 15.67 18.52
CA THR A 143 6.67 15.96 19.61
C THR A 143 6.26 15.24 20.91
N GLY A 144 5.30 14.33 20.82
CA GLY A 144 4.87 13.48 21.93
C GLY A 144 5.89 12.42 22.26
N VAL A 145 5.84 11.90 23.49
CA VAL A 145 6.65 10.74 23.94
C VAL A 145 5.87 9.43 23.88
N SER A 146 4.55 9.50 23.66
CA SER A 146 3.70 8.33 23.46
C SER A 146 3.99 7.67 22.11
N ARG A 147 3.77 6.36 22.04
CA ARG A 147 3.84 5.58 20.78
C ARG A 147 2.52 5.61 20.00
N ASP A 148 1.62 6.52 20.37
CA ASP A 148 0.32 6.70 19.74
C ASP A 148 0.45 7.37 18.36
N ASP A 149 -0.56 7.19 17.52
CA ASP A 149 -0.63 7.84 16.22
C ASP A 149 -0.66 9.37 16.36
N LEU A 150 -0.02 10.07 15.42
CA LEU A 150 -0.12 11.53 15.33
C LEU A 150 -1.52 11.99 14.91
N VAL A 151 -2.13 11.25 13.98
CA VAL A 151 -3.47 11.49 13.46
C VAL A 151 -4.21 10.16 13.40
N THR A 152 -5.33 10.07 14.10
CA THR A 152 -6.24 8.92 14.05
C THR A 152 -7.53 9.33 13.36
N ILE A 153 -7.85 8.63 12.27
CA ILE A 153 -9.11 8.79 11.56
C ILE A 153 -9.95 7.53 11.79
N THR A 154 -11.11 7.69 12.43
CA THR A 154 -12.06 6.60 12.64
C THR A 154 -13.39 6.94 11.99
N GLY A 155 -14.12 5.91 11.57
CA GLY A 155 -15.44 6.05 10.99
C GLY A 155 -16.42 5.05 11.59
N LYS A 156 -17.71 5.33 11.45
CA LYS A 156 -18.75 4.33 11.71
C LYS A 156 -18.83 3.42 10.49
N THR A 157 -18.68 2.12 10.69
CA THR A 157 -18.91 1.13 9.63
C THR A 157 -20.33 1.28 9.10
N ILE A 158 -20.46 1.56 7.81
CA ILE A 158 -21.76 1.58 7.12
C ILE A 158 -22.03 0.15 6.68
N SER A 159 -23.13 -0.45 7.13
CA SER A 159 -23.53 -1.80 6.71
C SER A 159 -23.71 -1.81 5.18
N GLY A 160 -22.90 -2.61 4.48
CA GLY A 160 -22.89 -2.70 3.00
C GLY A 160 -21.57 -2.31 2.31
N SER A 161 -20.53 -1.88 3.03
CA SER A 161 -19.22 -1.60 2.44
C SER A 161 -18.56 -2.88 1.87
N ARG A 162 -18.12 -2.81 0.60
CA ARG A 162 -17.47 -3.89 -0.16
C ARG A 162 -16.46 -4.68 0.68
N LYS A 163 -16.44 -6.00 0.48
CA LYS A 163 -15.47 -6.95 1.07
C LYS A 163 -14.06 -6.35 0.99
N PRO A 164 -13.25 -6.38 2.06
CA PRO A 164 -11.89 -5.86 1.99
C PRO A 164 -11.15 -6.57 0.85
N TYR A 165 -10.47 -5.78 0.02
CA TYR A 165 -9.53 -6.32 -0.97
C TYR A 165 -8.47 -7.11 -0.19
N ARG A 166 -8.39 -8.41 -0.45
CA ARG A 166 -7.37 -9.32 0.06
C ARG A 166 -6.16 -9.29 -0.87
#